data_AF-A0A8J3TJM5-F1
#
_entry.id   AF-A0A8J3TJM5-F1
#
_cell.length_a   1.000
_cell.length_b   1.000
_cell.length_c   1.000
_cell.angle_alpha   90.00
_cell.angle_beta   90.00
_cell.angle_gamma   90.00
#
_symmetry.space_group_name_H-M   'P 1'
#
loop_
_entity.id
_entity.type
_entity.pdbx_description
1 polymer ?
#
loop_
_entity_poly.entity_id
_entity_poly.type
_entity_poly.pdbx_seq_one_letter_code
_entity_poly.pdbx_strand_id
1 'polypeptide(L)'
;MSAYHAQLLLGGTLLFVYLIVMFLVTSSYIRLANLRWLRAHQAAFRGRAEVQLPQIASSVRARRWTRPNARPSAPDSPVDADALAKAIDRLVPDFHNLNDGPERGRSLRNWIGSSEIAQWVRLHEAQRLEVWRLPDAAVQARFARAMGQIDELPPVRQNAWQRRWAELQEASRRVEGAEAAAHTRWRAELSQLLAELFNARDATYNQLVSLYGKAGWLVLAAYLPVIALLVAGYGYVLIAGSVGGLISRVQRVVYGAGWPTAYGISWVPLFLAPLLGALTAWAGLQFIATLQALHVLDLSSLIRPETTFRDAPAPAVLGLAVLLGFSERLFNQLGSQAEKVLSGEDDTGSAAAAGSPTFSFAELERPGGDATTQQHARTKPRRTWVPRRRRGTR
;
A
#
# COMPACT_ATOMS: atom_id res chain seq x y z
N MET A 1 -31.69 -8.90 -35.61
CA MET A 1 -31.01 -7.80 -34.90
C MET A 1 -29.95 -7.22 -35.81
N SER A 2 -29.86 -5.89 -35.96
CA SER A 2 -28.74 -5.30 -36.70
C SER A 2 -27.43 -5.44 -35.92
N ALA A 3 -26.30 -5.51 -36.62
CA ALA A 3 -24.97 -5.62 -36.00
C ALA A 3 -24.73 -4.53 -34.95
N TYR A 4 -25.26 -3.32 -35.19
CA TYR A 4 -25.26 -2.21 -34.24
C TYR A 4 -25.91 -2.55 -32.89
N HIS A 5 -27.11 -3.14 -32.89
CA HIS A 5 -27.80 -3.51 -31.64
C HIS A 5 -27.05 -4.62 -30.90
N ALA A 6 -26.48 -5.58 -31.64
CA ALA A 6 -25.70 -6.66 -31.05
C ALA A 6 -24.45 -6.12 -30.34
N GLN A 7 -23.70 -5.20 -30.96
CA GLN A 7 -22.53 -4.61 -30.31
C GLN A 7 -22.88 -3.72 -29.12
N LEU A 8 -23.99 -2.97 -29.19
CA LEU A 8 -24.43 -2.10 -28.09
C LEU A 8 -24.85 -2.94 -26.89
N LEU A 9 -25.61 -4.02 -27.11
CA LEU A 9 -25.99 -4.96 -26.04
C LEU A 9 -24.78 -5.68 -25.46
N LEU A 10 -23.89 -6.21 -26.30
CA LEU A 10 -22.70 -6.94 -25.84
C LEU A 10 -21.76 -6.02 -25.07
N GLY A 11 -21.39 -4.88 -25.66
CA GLY A 11 -20.50 -3.91 -25.03
C GLY A 11 -21.10 -3.29 -23.77
N GLY A 12 -22.40 -2.97 -23.80
CA GLY A 12 -23.11 -2.43 -22.64
C GLY A 12 -23.19 -3.43 -21.50
N THR A 13 -23.48 -4.70 -21.80
CA THR A 13 -23.50 -5.78 -20.81
C THR A 13 -22.11 -5.98 -20.22
N LEU A 14 -21.06 -6.01 -21.05
CA LEU A 14 -19.69 -6.18 -20.59
C LEU A 14 -19.24 -5.03 -19.69
N LEU A 15 -19.52 -3.77 -20.07
CA LEU A 15 -19.24 -2.60 -19.24
C LEU A 15 -20.02 -2.65 -17.91
N PHE A 16 -21.29 -3.06 -17.93
CA PHE A 16 -22.10 -3.17 -16.73
C PHE A 16 -21.59 -4.25 -15.77
N VAL A 17 -21.29 -5.45 -16.29
CA VAL A 17 -20.69 -6.53 -15.50
C VAL A 17 -19.34 -6.10 -14.94
N TYR A 18 -18.52 -5.43 -15.76
CA TYR A 18 -17.23 -4.91 -15.34
C TYR A 18 -17.35 -3.89 -14.20
N LEU A 19 -18.35 -3.01 -14.28
CA LEU A 19 -18.67 -2.04 -13.24
C LEU A 19 -19.11 -2.73 -11.94
N ILE A 20 -19.96 -3.76 -12.03
CA ILE A 20 -20.37 -4.57 -10.87
C ILE A 20 -19.16 -5.23 -10.22
N VAL A 21 -18.30 -5.89 -11.01
CA VAL A 21 -17.10 -6.55 -10.49
C VAL A 21 -16.17 -5.55 -9.82
N MET A 22 -15.99 -4.36 -10.42
CA MET A 22 -15.22 -3.28 -9.82
C MET A 22 -15.80 -2.88 -8.46
N PHE A 23 -17.10 -2.58 -8.39
CA PHE A 23 -17.75 -2.23 -7.13
C PHE A 23 -17.66 -3.34 -6.09
N LEU A 24 -17.84 -4.61 -6.49
CA LEU A 24 -17.72 -5.76 -5.61
C LEU A 24 -16.28 -5.91 -5.09
N VAL A 25 -15.26 -5.76 -5.94
CA VAL A 25 -13.86 -5.85 -5.51
C VAL A 25 -13.52 -4.68 -4.59
N THR A 26 -13.81 -3.44 -4.96
CA THR A 26 -13.50 -2.29 -4.10
C THR A 26 -14.25 -2.35 -2.77
N SER A 27 -15.55 -2.68 -2.79
CA SER A 27 -16.37 -2.76 -1.58
C SER A 27 -16.05 -3.99 -0.73
N SER A 28 -15.94 -5.17 -1.33
CA SER A 28 -15.76 -6.41 -0.56
C SER A 28 -14.31 -6.65 -0.18
N TYR A 29 -13.33 -6.30 -1.01
CA TYR A 29 -11.93 -6.55 -0.69
C TYR A 29 -11.37 -5.46 0.23
N ILE A 30 -11.48 -4.19 -0.15
CA ILE A 30 -10.81 -3.11 0.59
C ILE A 30 -11.53 -2.85 1.91
N ARG A 31 -12.84 -2.58 1.83
CA ARG A 31 -13.60 -2.20 3.03
C ARG A 31 -13.72 -3.35 4.02
N LEU A 32 -14.05 -4.57 3.57
CA LEU A 32 -14.19 -5.70 4.49
C LEU A 32 -12.86 -6.09 5.13
N ALA A 33 -11.75 -6.05 4.38
CA ALA A 33 -10.42 -6.30 4.95
C ALA A 33 -10.07 -5.25 6.00
N ASN A 34 -10.27 -3.96 5.68
CA ASN A 34 -10.04 -2.86 6.63
C ASN A 34 -10.91 -3.00 7.89
N LEU A 35 -12.20 -3.33 7.75
CA LEU A 35 -13.10 -3.54 8.87
C LEU A 35 -12.70 -4.75 9.72
N ARG A 36 -12.31 -5.87 9.09
CA ARG A 36 -11.84 -7.06 9.82
C ARG A 36 -10.55 -6.78 10.56
N TRP A 37 -9.62 -6.08 9.93
CA TRP A 37 -8.35 -5.68 10.51
C TRP A 37 -8.54 -4.74 11.71
N LEU A 38 -9.38 -3.71 11.54
CA LEU A 38 -9.74 -2.75 12.58
C LEU A 38 -10.39 -3.47 13.78
N ARG A 39 -11.37 -4.34 13.53
CA ARG A 39 -12.03 -5.15 14.56
C ARG A 39 -11.05 -6.04 15.32
N ALA A 40 -10.13 -6.70 14.60
CA ALA A 40 -9.10 -7.53 15.24
C ALA A 40 -8.19 -6.69 16.15
N HIS A 41 -7.82 -5.47 15.73
CA HIS A 41 -6.99 -4.57 16.54
C HIS A 41 -7.73 -4.03 17.76
N GLN A 42 -9.00 -3.67 17.63
CA GLN A 42 -9.82 -3.29 18.77
C GLN A 42 -10.05 -4.43 19.75
N ALA A 43 -10.38 -5.63 19.27
CA ALA A 43 -10.56 -6.80 20.11
C ALA A 43 -9.26 -7.11 20.88
N ALA A 44 -8.11 -7.08 20.18
CA ALA A 44 -6.81 -7.27 20.82
C ALA A 44 -6.48 -6.15 21.83
N PHE A 45 -6.88 -4.90 21.55
CA PHE A 45 -6.71 -3.79 22.48
C PHE A 45 -7.57 -3.95 23.73
N ARG A 46 -8.87 -4.22 23.57
CA ARG A 46 -9.81 -4.44 24.68
C ARG A 46 -9.39 -5.63 25.55
N GLY A 47 -9.02 -6.75 24.94
CA GLY A 47 -8.54 -7.92 25.68
C GLY A 47 -7.28 -7.63 26.51
N ARG A 48 -6.37 -6.76 26.03
CA ARG A 48 -5.22 -6.32 26.84
C ARG A 48 -5.63 -5.41 27.99
N ALA A 49 -6.53 -4.46 27.73
CA ALA A 49 -7.02 -3.56 28.75
C ALA A 49 -7.74 -4.32 29.88
N GLU A 50 -8.59 -5.30 29.53
CA GLU A 50 -9.32 -6.14 30.49
C GLU A 50 -8.39 -6.99 31.37
N VAL A 51 -7.33 -7.58 30.80
CA VAL A 51 -6.38 -8.41 31.57
C VAL A 51 -5.54 -7.57 32.55
N GLN A 52 -5.20 -6.34 32.17
CA GLN A 52 -4.29 -5.49 32.97
C GLN A 52 -5.01 -4.73 34.10
N LEU A 53 -6.28 -4.37 33.92
CA LEU A 53 -7.06 -3.60 34.89
C LEU A 53 -7.14 -4.26 36.29
N PRO A 54 -7.46 -5.56 36.42
CA PRO A 54 -7.50 -6.24 37.72
C PRO A 54 -6.14 -6.29 38.41
N GLN A 55 -5.06 -6.52 37.65
CA GLN A 55 -3.69 -6.59 38.20
C GLN A 55 -3.26 -5.24 38.80
N ILE A 56 -3.60 -4.14 38.11
CA ILE A 56 -3.37 -2.79 38.61
C ILE A 56 -4.17 -2.57 39.89
N ALA A 57 -5.47 -2.87 39.88
CA ALA A 57 -6.35 -2.70 41.04
C ALA A 57 -5.88 -3.50 42.27
N SER A 58 -5.41 -4.74 42.07
CA SER A 58 -4.85 -5.56 43.15
C SER A 58 -3.54 -4.99 43.68
N SER A 59 -2.68 -4.45 42.81
CA SER A 59 -1.39 -3.86 43.22
C SER A 59 -1.58 -2.56 44.02
N VAL A 60 -2.55 -1.72 43.63
CA VAL A 60 -2.91 -0.49 44.35
C VAL A 60 -3.50 -0.84 45.72
N ARG A 61 -4.39 -1.83 45.77
CA ARG A 61 -4.98 -2.31 47.04
C ARG A 61 -3.90 -2.87 47.97
N ALA A 62 -2.98 -3.69 47.46
CA ALA A 62 -1.89 -4.26 48.26
C ALA A 62 -0.96 -3.18 48.85
N ARG A 63 -0.61 -2.14 48.08
CA ARG A 63 0.20 -1.01 48.60
C ARG A 63 -0.53 -0.20 49.68
N ARG A 64 -1.85 -0.07 49.57
CA ARG A 64 -2.68 0.62 50.57
C ARG A 64 -2.62 -0.07 51.94
N TRP A 65 -2.58 -1.40 51.95
CA TRP A 65 -2.52 -2.20 53.18
C TRP A 65 -1.14 -2.19 53.84
N THR A 66 -0.05 -2.07 53.07
CA THR A 66 1.32 -2.12 53.63
C THR A 66 1.82 -0.78 54.18
N ARG A 67 1.17 0.35 53.85
CA ARG A 67 1.48 1.68 54.42
C ARG A 67 0.22 2.44 54.88
N PRO A 68 -0.47 1.98 55.93
CA PRO A 68 -1.69 2.61 56.40
C PRO A 68 -1.48 4.04 56.96
N ASN A 69 -0.25 4.39 57.37
CA ASN A 69 0.09 5.69 57.97
C ASN A 69 0.92 6.62 57.06
N ALA A 70 1.14 6.26 55.78
CA ALA A 70 1.73 7.21 54.86
C ALA A 70 0.71 8.34 54.62
N ARG A 71 0.99 9.54 55.15
CA ARG A 71 0.26 10.76 54.78
C ARG A 71 0.13 10.77 53.25
N PRO A 72 -1.05 11.09 52.69
CA PRO A 72 -1.18 11.35 51.26
C PRO A 72 -0.31 12.57 50.96
N SER A 73 0.97 12.34 50.68
CA SER A 73 1.80 13.30 49.99
C SER A 73 1.06 13.65 48.71
N ALA A 74 1.09 14.96 48.41
CA ALA A 74 0.40 15.66 47.34
C ALA A 74 0.15 14.80 46.08
N PRO A 75 -0.95 15.04 45.33
CA PRO A 75 -1.34 14.22 44.20
C PRO A 75 -0.22 14.17 43.16
N ASP A 76 0.60 13.11 43.22
CA ASP A 76 1.68 12.83 42.29
C ASP A 76 1.05 12.47 40.93
N SER A 77 0.65 13.52 40.21
CA SER A 77 0.02 13.58 38.90
C SER A 77 -1.33 12.83 38.76
N PRO A 78 -2.47 13.55 38.84
CA PRO A 78 -3.81 13.02 38.73
C PRO A 78 -4.19 12.98 37.26
N VAL A 79 -3.61 12.07 36.49
CA VAL A 79 -4.41 11.55 35.40
C VAL A 79 -5.47 10.71 36.08
N ASP A 80 -6.60 11.34 36.42
CA ASP A 80 -7.77 10.70 36.99
C ASP A 80 -8.01 9.42 36.19
N ALA A 81 -7.73 8.28 36.82
CA ALA A 81 -7.71 6.99 36.14
C ALA A 81 -9.08 6.69 35.52
N ASP A 82 -10.14 7.25 36.11
CA ASP A 82 -11.50 7.18 35.60
C ASP A 82 -11.71 8.14 34.43
N ALA A 83 -11.17 9.37 34.48
CA ALA A 83 -11.18 10.29 33.33
C ALA A 83 -10.42 9.71 32.13
N LEU A 84 -9.26 9.07 32.35
CA LEU A 84 -8.48 8.42 31.31
C LEU A 84 -9.19 7.18 30.76
N ALA A 85 -9.81 6.37 31.64
CA ALA A 85 -10.64 5.25 31.21
C ALA A 85 -11.80 5.73 30.32
N LYS A 86 -12.52 6.78 30.73
CA LYS A 86 -13.59 7.40 29.96
C LYS A 86 -13.08 7.99 28.64
N ALA A 87 -11.87 8.57 28.62
CA ALA A 87 -11.27 9.10 27.39
C ALA A 87 -10.92 7.97 26.40
N ILE A 88 -10.32 6.89 26.88
CA ILE A 88 -10.02 5.69 26.08
C ILE A 88 -11.32 5.08 25.53
N ASP A 89 -12.35 4.95 26.36
CA ASP A 89 -13.65 4.39 25.97
C ASP A 89 -14.34 5.24 24.88
N ARG A 90 -14.30 6.57 25.00
CA ARG A 90 -14.80 7.50 23.96
C ARG A 90 -14.05 7.39 22.63
N LEU A 91 -12.77 7.03 22.66
CA LEU A 91 -11.93 6.88 21.47
C LEU A 91 -12.07 5.50 20.80
N VAL A 92 -12.56 4.50 21.54
CA VAL A 92 -12.71 3.12 21.05
C VAL A 92 -14.20 2.81 20.89
N PRO A 93 -14.85 3.33 19.83
CA PRO A 93 -16.29 3.19 19.65
C PRO A 93 -16.73 1.73 19.67
N ASP A 94 -17.89 1.48 20.27
CA ASP A 94 -18.47 0.15 20.31
C ASP A 94 -18.94 -0.31 18.94
N PHE A 95 -18.41 -1.46 18.51
CA PHE A 95 -18.74 -2.05 17.21
C PHE A 95 -20.15 -2.60 17.12
N HIS A 96 -20.76 -2.93 18.26
CA HIS A 96 -22.16 -3.34 18.29
C HIS A 96 -23.05 -2.24 17.69
N ASN A 97 -22.75 -0.96 17.94
CA ASN A 97 -23.49 0.16 17.36
C ASN A 97 -23.06 0.56 15.93
N LEU A 98 -22.00 -0.05 15.37
CA LEU A 98 -21.54 0.28 14.02
C LEU A 98 -22.27 -0.51 12.92
N ASN A 99 -22.89 -1.64 13.26
CA ASN A 99 -23.68 -2.45 12.33
C ASN A 99 -25.18 -2.06 12.31
N ASP A 100 -25.68 -1.36 13.32
CA ASP A 100 -27.14 -1.20 13.52
C ASP A 100 -27.77 -0.04 12.72
N GLY A 101 -27.00 0.59 11.83
CA GLY A 101 -27.52 1.58 10.89
C GLY A 101 -27.61 1.00 9.46
N PRO A 102 -28.79 0.57 8.97
CA PRO A 102 -28.98 0.14 7.57
C PRO A 102 -28.57 1.21 6.54
N GLU A 103 -28.45 2.47 6.95
CA GLU A 103 -28.12 3.60 6.08
C GLU A 103 -26.62 3.89 5.89
N ARG A 104 -25.73 3.43 6.78
CA ARG A 104 -24.28 3.74 6.66
C ARG A 104 -23.52 2.76 5.75
N GLY A 105 -24.16 1.67 5.35
CA GLY A 105 -23.56 0.58 4.58
C GLY A 105 -23.30 0.88 3.10
N ARG A 106 -23.99 1.84 2.47
CA ARG A 106 -24.02 1.97 1.00
C ARG A 106 -23.92 3.38 0.44
N SER A 107 -23.69 4.41 1.27
CA SER A 107 -23.49 5.75 0.74
C SER A 107 -22.24 5.79 -0.15
N LEU A 108 -22.40 6.21 -1.41
CA LEU A 108 -21.30 6.45 -2.36
C LEU A 108 -20.22 7.38 -1.78
N ARG A 109 -20.57 8.22 -0.79
CA ARG A 109 -19.62 9.09 -0.09
C ARG A 109 -18.64 8.33 0.82
N ASN A 110 -19.00 7.14 1.30
CA ASN A 110 -18.18 6.33 2.21
C ASN A 110 -17.41 5.20 1.49
N TRP A 111 -17.46 5.15 0.16
CA TRP A 111 -16.80 4.09 -0.62
C TRP A 111 -15.27 4.11 -0.48
N ILE A 112 -14.68 5.25 -0.06
CA ILE A 112 -13.23 5.47 0.06
C ILE A 112 -12.65 4.94 1.40
N GLY A 113 -13.48 4.57 2.38
CA GLY A 113 -12.98 4.08 3.67
C GLY A 113 -12.50 5.17 4.63
N SER A 114 -12.89 6.43 4.41
CA SER A 114 -12.49 7.57 5.25
C SER A 114 -12.97 7.46 6.71
N SER A 115 -14.12 6.82 6.92
CA SER A 115 -14.64 6.59 8.28
C SER A 115 -13.82 5.57 9.06
N GLU A 116 -13.32 4.56 8.36
CA GLU A 116 -12.46 3.51 8.89
C GLU A 116 -11.09 4.08 9.27
N ILE A 117 -10.53 5.01 8.48
CA ILE A 117 -9.33 5.77 8.85
C ILE A 117 -9.55 6.53 10.15
N ALA A 118 -10.63 7.30 10.24
CA ALA A 118 -10.87 8.12 11.41
C ALA A 118 -10.98 7.26 12.68
N GLN A 119 -11.54 6.05 12.57
CA GLN A 119 -11.58 5.08 13.66
C GLN A 119 -10.20 4.50 13.98
N TRP A 120 -9.39 4.23 12.96
CA TRP A 120 -8.02 3.74 13.12
C TRP A 120 -7.13 4.77 13.85
N VAL A 121 -7.20 6.04 13.46
CA VAL A 121 -6.49 7.15 14.13
C VAL A 121 -6.94 7.28 15.60
N ARG A 122 -8.25 7.17 15.88
CA ARG A 122 -8.76 7.20 17.27
C ARG A 122 -8.27 6.00 18.08
N LEU A 123 -8.17 4.81 17.47
CA LEU A 123 -7.63 3.63 18.12
C LEU A 123 -6.15 3.80 18.47
N HIS A 124 -5.36 4.39 17.57
CA HIS A 124 -3.96 4.75 17.84
C HIS A 124 -3.84 5.75 19.01
N GLU A 125 -4.70 6.76 19.04
CA GLU A 125 -4.75 7.72 20.14
C GLU A 125 -5.10 7.03 21.48
N ALA A 126 -6.09 6.14 21.48
CA ALA A 126 -6.44 5.35 22.66
C ALA A 126 -5.26 4.47 23.13
N GLN A 127 -4.54 3.84 22.20
CA GLN A 127 -3.34 3.05 22.48
C GLN A 127 -2.19 3.88 23.06
N ARG A 128 -2.09 5.15 22.67
CA ARG A 128 -1.12 6.09 23.23
C ARG A 128 -1.49 6.46 24.67
N LEU A 129 -2.76 6.77 24.91
CA LEU A 129 -3.27 7.08 26.26
C LEU A 129 -3.16 5.91 27.23
N GLU A 130 -3.31 4.68 26.74
CA GLU A 130 -3.16 3.45 27.53
C GLU A 130 -1.79 3.33 28.22
N VAL A 131 -0.73 3.91 27.63
CA VAL A 131 0.64 3.87 28.18
C VAL A 131 0.71 4.33 29.63
N TRP A 132 -0.11 5.32 29.99
CA TRP A 132 -0.14 5.87 31.34
C TRP A 132 -0.69 4.92 32.39
N ARG A 133 -1.42 3.87 31.97
CA ARG A 133 -1.98 2.83 32.86
C ARG A 133 -1.10 1.59 32.94
N LEU A 134 -0.11 1.44 32.06
CA LEU A 134 0.69 0.23 31.98
C LEU A 134 1.64 0.10 33.19
N PRO A 135 1.86 -1.13 33.69
CA PRO A 135 2.96 -1.43 34.60
C PRO A 135 4.32 -1.12 33.96
N ASP A 136 5.32 -0.75 34.76
CA ASP A 136 6.63 -0.29 34.25
C ASP A 136 7.33 -1.32 33.35
N ALA A 137 7.28 -2.60 33.74
CA ALA A 137 7.81 -3.70 32.93
C ALA A 137 7.10 -3.81 31.56
N ALA A 138 5.79 -3.56 31.51
CA ALA A 138 5.02 -3.58 30.27
C ALA A 138 5.33 -2.36 29.39
N VAL A 139 5.60 -1.19 29.99
CA VAL A 139 6.07 0.01 29.26
C VAL A 139 7.41 -0.28 28.58
N GLN A 140 8.38 -0.82 29.30
CA GLN A 140 9.70 -1.15 28.73
C GLN A 140 9.60 -2.20 27.62
N ALA A 141 8.82 -3.27 27.83
CA ALA A 141 8.60 -4.30 26.83
C ALA A 141 7.91 -3.76 25.57
N ARG A 142 6.92 -2.87 25.74
CA ARG A 142 6.20 -2.24 24.64
C ARG A 142 7.09 -1.26 23.88
N PHE A 143 7.96 -0.54 24.57
CA PHE A 143 8.96 0.31 23.94
C PHE A 143 9.96 -0.52 23.14
N ALA A 144 10.49 -1.62 23.69
CA ALA A 144 11.39 -2.53 22.95
C ALA A 144 10.72 -3.05 21.67
N ARG A 145 9.43 -3.41 21.75
CA ARG A 145 8.65 -3.82 20.58
C ARG A 145 8.48 -2.70 19.56
N ALA A 146 8.16 -1.49 20.01
CA ALA A 146 8.06 -0.31 19.15
C ALA A 146 9.39 0.02 18.47
N MET A 147 10.52 -0.17 19.16
CA MET A 147 11.86 -0.04 18.59
C MET A 147 12.13 -1.04 17.46
N GLY A 148 11.46 -2.19 17.46
CA GLY A 148 11.52 -3.16 16.36
C GLY A 148 10.76 -2.73 15.09
N GLN A 149 10.02 -1.62 15.14
CA GLN A 149 9.21 -1.07 14.04
C GLN A 149 9.68 0.32 13.61
N ILE A 150 10.90 0.73 14.01
CA ILE A 150 11.41 2.08 13.73
C ILE A 150 11.73 2.28 12.26
N ASP A 151 11.86 1.20 11.49
CA ASP A 151 12.09 1.22 10.05
C ASP A 151 10.98 1.95 9.28
N GLU A 152 9.81 2.11 9.89
CA GLU A 152 8.71 2.93 9.38
C GLU A 152 8.97 4.45 9.47
N LEU A 153 9.93 4.89 10.29
CA LEU A 153 10.30 6.30 10.42
C LEU A 153 11.43 6.68 9.45
N PRO A 154 11.60 7.96 9.09
CA PRO A 154 12.76 8.40 8.31
C PRO A 154 14.10 8.12 9.03
N PRO A 155 15.22 7.86 8.31
CA PRO A 155 16.50 7.47 8.92
C PRO A 155 17.02 8.44 10.01
N VAL A 156 16.79 9.74 9.82
CA VAL A 156 17.15 10.77 10.82
C VAL A 156 16.41 10.55 12.15
N ARG A 157 15.12 10.22 12.10
CA ARG A 157 14.28 9.94 13.27
C ARG A 157 14.65 8.60 13.90
N GLN A 158 14.96 7.58 13.09
CA GLN A 158 15.44 6.28 13.58
C GLN A 158 16.68 6.44 14.47
N ASN A 159 17.69 7.16 13.98
CA ASN A 159 18.93 7.42 14.73
C ASN A 159 18.68 8.23 16.00
N ALA A 160 17.71 9.15 16.00
CA ALA A 160 17.33 9.90 17.19
C ALA A 160 16.70 8.98 18.26
N TRP A 161 15.78 8.10 17.87
CA TRP A 161 15.13 7.17 18.78
C TRP A 161 16.07 6.09 19.31
N GLN A 162 16.99 5.59 18.50
CA GLN A 162 18.02 4.65 18.95
C GLN A 162 18.90 5.26 20.05
N ARG A 163 19.29 6.54 19.91
CA ARG A 163 20.04 7.26 20.95
C ARG A 163 19.23 7.44 22.22
N ARG A 164 17.99 7.93 22.12
CA ARG A 164 17.09 8.09 23.27
C ARG A 164 16.86 6.77 24.01
N TRP A 165 16.69 5.67 23.28
CA TRP A 165 16.55 4.34 23.86
C TRP A 165 17.78 3.93 24.67
N ALA A 166 18.99 4.14 24.13
CA ALA A 166 20.23 3.86 24.85
C ALA A 166 20.39 4.73 26.11
N GLU A 167 20.06 6.03 26.01
CA GLU A 167 20.06 6.95 27.16
C GLU A 167 19.08 6.54 28.25
N LEU A 168 17.87 6.11 27.89
CA LEU A 168 16.87 5.63 28.84
C LEU A 168 17.33 4.35 29.54
N GLN A 169 17.95 3.41 28.81
CA GLN A 169 18.51 2.19 29.40
C GLN A 169 19.63 2.50 30.38
N GLU A 170 20.52 3.43 30.02
CA GLU A 170 21.63 3.82 30.88
C GLU A 170 21.15 4.57 32.13
N ALA A 171 20.21 5.50 31.98
CA ALA A 171 19.60 6.20 33.11
C ALA A 171 18.91 5.24 34.09
N SER A 172 18.26 4.19 33.56
CA SER A 172 17.57 3.18 34.38
C SER A 172 18.54 2.32 35.20
N ARG A 173 19.81 2.20 34.78
CA ARG A 173 20.85 1.46 35.52
C ARG A 173 21.47 2.28 36.65
N ARG A 174 21.50 3.61 36.52
CA ARG A 174 22.24 4.50 37.43
C ARG A 174 21.44 4.97 38.64
N VAL A 175 20.12 4.92 38.58
CA VAL A 175 19.24 5.57 39.56
C VAL A 175 18.67 4.54 40.52
N GLU A 176 19.38 4.27 41.62
CA GLU A 176 18.78 3.69 42.82
C GLU A 176 18.10 4.83 43.59
N GLY A 177 16.76 4.86 43.63
CA GLY A 177 16.00 5.77 44.51
C GLY A 177 15.19 6.90 43.85
N ALA A 178 15.36 7.20 42.56
CA ALA A 178 14.49 8.13 41.80
C ALA A 178 13.58 7.40 40.77
N GLU A 179 13.06 6.24 41.18
CA GLU A 179 12.23 5.35 40.35
C GLU A 179 11.01 6.06 39.76
N ALA A 180 10.30 6.89 40.54
CA ALA A 180 9.08 7.56 40.09
C ALA A 180 9.31 8.53 38.90
N ALA A 181 10.41 9.29 38.93
CA ALA A 181 10.76 10.20 37.85
C ALA A 181 11.21 9.43 36.59
N ALA A 182 12.00 8.37 36.77
CA ALA A 182 12.41 7.49 35.67
C ALA A 182 11.19 6.81 35.01
N HIS A 183 10.23 6.34 35.81
CA HIS A 183 9.00 5.70 35.36
C HIS A 183 8.09 6.65 34.55
N THR A 184 7.97 7.89 35.00
CA THR A 184 7.24 8.94 34.27
C THR A 184 7.92 9.24 32.92
N ARG A 185 9.25 9.32 32.92
CA ARG A 185 10.04 9.54 31.70
C ARG A 185 9.86 8.42 30.68
N TRP A 186 9.91 7.15 31.10
CA TRP A 186 9.68 5.99 30.22
C TRP A 186 8.30 6.03 29.54
N ARG A 187 7.24 6.38 30.29
CA ARG A 187 5.88 6.51 29.75
C ARG A 187 5.77 7.65 28.75
N ALA A 188 6.35 8.81 29.08
CA ALA A 188 6.35 9.97 28.18
C ALA A 188 7.07 9.68 26.86
N GLU A 189 8.26 9.08 26.91
CA GLU A 189 9.03 8.73 25.72
C GLU A 189 8.35 7.61 24.91
N LEU A 190 7.74 6.61 25.56
CA LEU A 190 6.94 5.61 24.84
C LEU A 190 5.75 6.25 24.13
N SER A 191 5.01 7.12 24.83
CA SER A 191 3.88 7.85 24.27
C SER A 191 4.30 8.67 23.04
N GLN A 192 5.46 9.33 23.11
CA GLN A 192 6.00 10.10 21.98
C GLN A 192 6.46 9.21 20.82
N LEU A 193 7.15 8.10 21.09
CA LEU A 193 7.56 7.14 20.06
C LEU A 193 6.34 6.55 19.34
N LEU A 194 5.32 6.13 20.09
CA LEU A 194 4.07 5.62 19.52
C LEU A 194 3.36 6.69 18.68
N ALA A 195 3.35 7.95 19.12
CA ALA A 195 2.77 9.04 18.34
C ALA A 195 3.48 9.21 16.98
N GLU A 196 4.81 9.17 16.95
CA GLU A 196 5.55 9.29 15.68
C GLU A 196 5.33 8.07 14.77
N LEU A 197 5.35 6.85 15.32
CA LEU A 197 5.07 5.63 14.55
C LEU A 197 3.66 5.62 13.97
N PHE A 198 2.65 5.94 14.79
CA PHE A 198 1.26 5.98 14.34
C PHE A 198 1.02 7.09 13.33
N ASN A 199 1.59 8.28 13.52
CA ASN A 199 1.51 9.36 12.54
C ASN A 199 2.13 8.95 11.19
N ALA A 200 3.28 8.25 11.21
CA ALA A 200 3.91 7.77 9.98
C ALA A 200 2.99 6.76 9.25
N ARG A 201 2.47 5.76 9.96
CA ARG A 201 1.50 4.78 9.41
C ARG A 201 0.24 5.44 8.88
N ASP A 202 -0.35 6.34 9.65
CA ASP A 202 -1.59 7.01 9.31
C ASP A 202 -1.39 7.95 8.12
N ALA A 203 -0.24 8.61 8.01
CA ALA A 203 0.11 9.41 6.83
C ALA A 203 0.23 8.53 5.57
N THR A 204 0.94 7.41 5.63
CA THR A 204 1.04 6.47 4.50
C THR A 204 -0.33 5.93 4.11
N TYR A 205 -1.16 5.57 5.09
CA TYR A 205 -2.50 5.06 4.85
C TYR A 205 -3.44 6.14 4.26
N ASN A 206 -3.36 7.39 4.74
CA ASN A 206 -4.10 8.51 4.18
C ASN A 206 -3.72 8.77 2.72
N GLN A 207 -2.42 8.68 2.39
CA GLN A 207 -1.95 8.77 1.01
C GLN A 207 -2.50 7.64 0.14
N LEU A 208 -2.46 6.40 0.64
CA LEU A 208 -3.04 5.23 -0.04
C LEU A 208 -4.54 5.42 -0.32
N VAL A 209 -5.30 5.87 0.68
CA VAL A 209 -6.74 6.09 0.54
C VAL A 209 -7.07 7.25 -0.39
N SER A 210 -6.30 8.34 -0.35
CA SER A 210 -6.41 9.43 -1.32
C SER A 210 -6.13 8.92 -2.74
N LEU A 211 -5.11 8.09 -2.91
CA LEU A 211 -4.79 7.47 -4.20
C LEU A 211 -5.92 6.55 -4.68
N TYR A 212 -6.55 5.76 -3.80
CA TYR A 212 -7.74 4.96 -4.15
C TYR A 212 -8.91 5.81 -4.61
N GLY A 213 -9.17 6.93 -3.92
CA GLY A 213 -10.19 7.88 -4.32
C GLY A 213 -9.93 8.42 -5.73
N LYS A 214 -8.72 8.92 -5.97
CA LYS A 214 -8.30 9.45 -7.28
C LYS A 214 -8.35 8.38 -8.37
N ALA A 215 -7.87 7.18 -8.09
CA ALA A 215 -7.91 6.06 -9.02
C ALA A 215 -9.34 5.64 -9.37
N GLY A 216 -10.23 5.56 -8.39
CA GLY A 216 -11.65 5.29 -8.62
C GLY A 216 -12.28 6.34 -9.55
N TRP A 217 -11.97 7.63 -9.33
CA TRP A 217 -12.41 8.71 -10.21
C TRP A 217 -11.85 8.58 -11.62
N LEU A 218 -10.57 8.22 -11.78
CA LEU A 218 -9.98 7.98 -13.10
C LEU A 218 -10.66 6.84 -13.85
N VAL A 219 -10.96 5.73 -13.17
CA VAL A 219 -11.72 4.63 -13.77
C VAL A 219 -13.10 5.12 -14.22
N LEU A 220 -13.85 5.81 -13.36
CA LEU A 220 -15.16 6.36 -13.72
C LEU A 220 -15.09 7.38 -14.87
N ALA A 221 -14.06 8.23 -14.89
CA ALA A 221 -13.83 9.18 -15.97
C ALA A 221 -13.53 8.46 -17.30
N ALA A 222 -12.77 7.36 -17.27
CA ALA A 222 -12.47 6.56 -18.46
C ALA A 222 -13.70 5.83 -19.03
N TYR A 223 -14.73 5.56 -18.22
CA TYR A 223 -16.00 5.00 -18.72
C TYR A 223 -16.73 5.95 -19.68
N LEU A 224 -16.68 7.26 -19.45
CA LEU A 224 -17.42 8.25 -20.25
C LEU A 224 -17.08 8.19 -21.75
N PRO A 225 -15.80 8.30 -22.16
CA PRO A 225 -15.45 8.19 -23.58
C PRO A 225 -15.72 6.78 -24.12
N VAL A 226 -15.56 5.72 -23.34
CA VAL A 226 -15.85 4.35 -23.78
C VAL A 226 -17.34 4.15 -24.07
N ILE A 227 -18.23 4.67 -23.20
CA ILE A 227 -19.68 4.64 -23.43
C ILE A 227 -20.05 5.47 -24.66
N ALA A 228 -19.48 6.67 -24.81
CA ALA A 228 -19.74 7.52 -25.97
C ALA A 228 -19.32 6.82 -27.28
N LEU A 229 -18.15 6.19 -27.31
CA LEU A 229 -17.67 5.44 -28.46
C LEU A 229 -18.50 4.17 -28.73
N LEU A 230 -18.97 3.49 -27.68
CA LEU A 230 -19.87 2.35 -27.82
C LEU A 230 -21.18 2.76 -28.49
N VAL A 231 -21.80 3.86 -28.05
CA VAL A 231 -23.02 4.42 -28.66
C VAL A 231 -22.75 4.87 -30.10
N ALA A 232 -21.56 5.38 -30.39
CA ALA A 232 -21.13 5.75 -31.74
C ALA A 232 -20.84 4.54 -32.66
N GLY A 233 -20.95 3.30 -32.14
CA GLY A 233 -20.81 2.06 -32.91
C GLY A 233 -19.41 1.45 -32.88
N TYR A 234 -18.49 1.86 -32.02
CA TYR A 234 -17.14 1.27 -31.99
C TYR A 234 -17.04 0.03 -31.09
N GLY A 235 -18.14 -0.68 -30.82
CA GLY A 235 -18.22 -1.70 -29.78
C GLY A 235 -17.23 -2.85 -29.95
N TYR A 236 -17.09 -3.39 -31.16
CA TYR A 236 -16.15 -4.49 -31.42
C TYR A 236 -14.68 -4.08 -31.22
N VAL A 237 -14.30 -2.89 -31.67
CA VAL A 237 -12.95 -2.35 -31.49
C VAL A 237 -12.65 -2.13 -30.01
N LEU A 238 -13.61 -1.57 -29.26
CA LEU A 238 -13.45 -1.33 -27.82
C LEU A 238 -13.29 -2.65 -27.06
N ILE A 239 -14.06 -3.68 -27.39
CA ILE A 239 -13.94 -5.01 -26.77
C ILE A 239 -12.56 -5.61 -27.07
N ALA A 240 -12.13 -5.60 -28.34
CA ALA A 240 -10.81 -6.11 -28.74
C ALA A 240 -9.66 -5.40 -28.01
N GLY A 241 -9.71 -4.06 -27.96
CA GLY A 241 -8.75 -3.26 -27.20
C GLY A 241 -8.78 -3.55 -25.70
N SER A 242 -9.97 -3.70 -25.12
CA SER A 242 -10.14 -4.05 -23.71
C SER A 242 -9.49 -5.39 -23.35
N VAL A 243 -9.64 -6.38 -24.23
CA VAL A 243 -9.00 -7.70 -24.08
C VAL A 243 -7.48 -7.56 -24.15
N GLY A 244 -6.94 -6.80 -25.10
CA GLY A 244 -5.51 -6.52 -25.18
C GLY A 244 -4.94 -5.88 -23.91
N GLY A 245 -5.63 -4.86 -23.38
CA GLY A 245 -5.27 -4.20 -22.13
C GLY A 245 -5.34 -5.13 -20.91
N LEU A 246 -6.37 -5.97 -20.84
CA LEU A 246 -6.52 -6.96 -19.77
C LEU A 246 -5.39 -7.99 -19.80
N ILE A 247 -5.08 -8.56 -20.97
CA ILE A 247 -4.02 -9.56 -21.14
C ILE A 247 -2.67 -8.97 -20.73
N SER A 248 -2.35 -7.75 -21.19
CA SER A 248 -1.12 -7.04 -20.80
C SER A 248 -0.97 -6.94 -19.28
N ARG A 249 -2.08 -6.65 -18.58
CA ARG A 249 -2.07 -6.52 -17.13
C ARG A 249 -2.00 -7.86 -16.41
N VAL A 250 -2.75 -8.87 -16.83
CA VAL A 250 -2.70 -10.22 -16.24
C VAL A 250 -1.30 -10.81 -16.38
N GLN A 251 -0.67 -10.66 -17.56
CA GLN A 251 0.71 -11.11 -17.76
C GLN A 251 1.68 -10.45 -16.78
N ARG A 252 1.51 -9.15 -16.48
CA ARG A 252 2.33 -8.46 -15.46
C ARG A 252 2.07 -8.97 -14.05
N VAL A 253 0.83 -9.29 -13.73
CA VAL A 253 0.48 -9.84 -12.42
C VAL A 253 1.07 -11.25 -12.24
N VAL A 254 1.08 -12.07 -13.30
CA VAL A 254 1.59 -13.45 -13.26
C VAL A 254 3.13 -13.50 -13.30
N TYR A 255 3.75 -12.69 -14.15
CA TYR A 255 5.20 -12.77 -14.42
C TYR A 255 6.02 -11.60 -13.86
N GLY A 256 5.40 -10.62 -13.21
CA GLY A 256 6.09 -9.48 -12.62
C GLY A 256 6.96 -9.88 -11.42
N ALA A 257 8.24 -9.50 -11.46
CA ALA A 257 9.15 -9.67 -10.32
C ALA A 257 8.78 -8.69 -9.22
N GLY A 258 8.31 -9.22 -8.08
CA GLY A 258 7.93 -8.43 -6.91
C GLY A 258 6.50 -7.93 -7.02
N TRP A 259 5.59 -8.56 -6.28
CA TRP A 259 4.32 -7.93 -5.99
C TRP A 259 4.62 -6.79 -5.03
N PRO A 260 4.32 -5.52 -5.38
CA PRO A 260 4.22 -4.52 -4.34
C PRO A 260 3.06 -4.96 -3.46
N THR A 261 3.38 -5.64 -2.36
CA THR A 261 2.47 -5.98 -1.26
C THR A 261 1.99 -4.73 -0.52
N ALA A 262 2.31 -3.54 -1.05
CA ALA A 262 1.80 -2.24 -0.67
C ALA A 262 0.27 -2.20 -0.78
N TYR A 263 -0.37 -2.67 0.29
CA TYR A 263 -1.68 -2.28 0.80
C TYR A 263 -2.85 -2.23 -0.19
N GLY A 264 -2.82 -3.01 -1.27
CA GLY A 264 -3.97 -3.21 -2.16
C GLY A 264 -4.05 -2.30 -3.38
N ILE A 265 -3.02 -1.51 -3.75
CA ILE A 265 -3.10 -0.67 -4.98
C ILE A 265 -3.11 -1.52 -6.27
N SER A 266 -2.75 -2.80 -6.16
CA SER A 266 -2.63 -3.72 -7.27
C SER A 266 -3.91 -3.90 -8.12
N TRP A 267 -5.10 -3.64 -7.56
CA TRP A 267 -6.36 -3.73 -8.31
C TRP A 267 -6.54 -2.56 -9.28
N VAL A 268 -6.08 -1.34 -8.96
CA VAL A 268 -6.37 -0.15 -9.79
C VAL A 268 -5.99 -0.38 -11.25
N PRO A 269 -4.76 -0.82 -11.58
CA PRO A 269 -4.42 -1.00 -12.99
C PRO A 269 -5.06 -2.25 -13.60
N LEU A 270 -5.56 -3.21 -12.80
CA LEU A 270 -6.41 -4.31 -13.29
C LEU A 270 -7.75 -3.78 -13.82
N PHE A 271 -8.28 -2.73 -13.19
CA PHE A 271 -9.54 -2.11 -13.59
C PHE A 271 -9.40 -0.94 -14.58
N LEU A 272 -8.21 -0.36 -14.67
CA LEU A 272 -7.96 0.74 -15.59
C LEU A 272 -7.42 0.23 -16.94
N ALA A 273 -6.61 -0.82 -16.96
CA ALA A 273 -5.96 -1.30 -18.18
C ALA A 273 -6.95 -1.73 -19.29
N PRO A 274 -8.08 -2.41 -19.02
CA PRO A 274 -9.05 -2.72 -20.07
C PRO A 274 -9.70 -1.46 -20.67
N LEU A 275 -10.05 -0.47 -19.84
CA LEU A 275 -10.61 0.79 -20.33
C LEU A 275 -9.60 1.56 -21.18
N LEU A 276 -8.36 1.66 -20.71
CA LEU A 276 -7.28 2.30 -21.47
C LEU A 276 -6.98 1.53 -22.74
N GLY A 277 -6.94 0.19 -22.70
CA GLY A 277 -6.75 -0.66 -23.87
C GLY A 277 -7.84 -0.45 -24.93
N ALA A 278 -9.09 -0.27 -24.51
CA ALA A 278 -10.19 0.09 -25.43
C ALA A 278 -9.93 1.43 -26.13
N LEU A 279 -9.52 2.44 -25.35
CA LEU A 279 -9.26 3.79 -25.85
C LEU A 279 -8.01 3.84 -26.73
N THR A 280 -6.93 3.13 -26.38
CA THR A 280 -5.71 3.06 -27.18
C THR A 280 -5.92 2.28 -28.47
N ALA A 281 -6.77 1.24 -28.46
CA ALA A 281 -7.16 0.54 -29.68
C ALA A 281 -7.92 1.46 -30.64
N TRP A 282 -8.92 2.19 -30.15
CA TRP A 282 -9.65 3.16 -30.96
C TRP A 282 -8.74 4.27 -31.48
N ALA A 283 -7.99 4.94 -30.61
CA ALA A 283 -7.10 6.04 -30.98
C ALA A 283 -5.99 5.58 -31.92
N GLY A 284 -5.42 4.40 -31.67
CA GLY A 284 -4.36 3.81 -32.49
C GLY A 284 -4.83 3.48 -33.89
N LEU A 285 -6.04 2.92 -34.06
CA LEU A 285 -6.60 2.67 -35.39
C LEU A 285 -6.85 3.97 -36.16
N GLN A 286 -7.36 5.01 -35.49
CA GLN A 286 -7.56 6.33 -36.11
C GLN A 286 -6.22 6.96 -36.51
N PHE A 287 -5.19 6.81 -35.67
CA PHE A 287 -3.86 7.30 -35.97
C PHE A 287 -3.24 6.59 -37.18
N ILE A 288 -3.35 5.26 -37.25
CA ILE A 288 -2.89 4.47 -38.41
C ILE A 288 -3.65 4.88 -39.69
N ALA A 289 -4.97 5.02 -39.61
CA ALA A 289 -5.77 5.48 -40.75
C ALA A 289 -5.34 6.87 -41.22
N THR A 290 -5.02 7.78 -40.29
CA THR A 290 -4.54 9.13 -40.61
C THR A 290 -3.16 9.09 -41.28
N LEU A 291 -2.22 8.29 -40.77
CA LEU A 291 -0.90 8.12 -41.39
C LEU A 291 -1.00 7.55 -42.81
N GLN A 292 -1.94 6.64 -43.03
CA GLN A 292 -2.21 6.08 -44.34
C GLN A 292 -2.82 7.11 -45.29
N ALA A 293 -3.76 7.93 -44.81
CA ALA A 293 -4.32 9.03 -45.59
C ALA A 293 -3.27 10.09 -45.98
N LEU A 294 -2.24 10.28 -45.15
CA LEU A 294 -1.09 11.14 -45.43
C LEU A 294 0.00 10.45 -46.27
N HIS A 295 -0.23 9.22 -46.74
CA HIS A 295 0.73 8.41 -47.49
C HIS A 295 2.06 8.15 -46.77
N VAL A 296 2.08 8.21 -45.43
CA VAL A 296 3.26 7.88 -44.61
C VAL A 296 3.44 6.36 -44.51
N LEU A 297 2.33 5.61 -44.48
CA LEU A 297 2.28 4.16 -44.41
C LEU A 297 1.35 3.62 -45.49
N ASP A 298 1.74 2.54 -46.17
CA ASP A 298 0.85 1.79 -47.06
C ASP A 298 0.43 0.47 -46.41
N LEU A 299 -0.74 0.52 -45.76
CA LEU A 299 -1.41 -0.63 -45.14
C LEU A 299 -2.74 -0.93 -45.84
N SER A 300 -2.85 -0.58 -47.13
CA SER A 300 -4.08 -0.70 -47.94
C SER A 300 -4.65 -2.12 -47.99
N SER A 301 -3.80 -3.14 -47.83
CA SER A 301 -4.20 -4.55 -47.73
C SER A 301 -4.94 -4.90 -46.43
N LEU A 302 -4.70 -4.14 -45.35
CA LEU A 302 -5.23 -4.37 -44.01
C LEU A 302 -6.36 -3.38 -43.66
N ILE A 303 -6.16 -2.10 -43.97
CA ILE A 303 -7.09 -1.01 -43.71
C ILE A 303 -7.28 -0.28 -45.03
N ARG A 304 -8.49 -0.32 -45.58
CA ARG A 304 -8.84 0.49 -46.74
C ARG A 304 -9.00 1.95 -46.30
N PRO A 305 -8.71 2.94 -47.15
CA PRO A 305 -8.89 4.36 -46.81
C PRO A 305 -10.32 4.71 -46.37
N GLU A 306 -11.30 3.97 -46.89
CA GLU A 306 -12.74 4.18 -46.60
C GLU A 306 -13.27 3.29 -45.48
N THR A 307 -12.40 2.55 -44.78
CA THR A 307 -12.85 1.61 -43.75
C THR A 307 -13.41 2.36 -42.56
N THR A 308 -14.72 2.21 -42.33
CA THR A 308 -15.35 2.72 -41.11
C THR A 308 -15.22 1.66 -40.02
N PHE A 309 -14.62 2.00 -38.88
CA PHE A 309 -14.45 1.05 -37.76
C PHE A 309 -15.70 0.87 -36.89
N ARG A 310 -16.86 1.40 -37.33
CA ARG A 310 -18.15 1.39 -36.60
C ARG A 310 -18.98 0.13 -36.83
N ASP A 311 -18.71 -0.59 -37.90
CA ASP A 311 -19.39 -1.84 -38.21
C ASP A 311 -18.53 -3.02 -37.81
N ALA A 312 -18.96 -4.25 -38.11
CA ALA A 312 -18.20 -5.47 -37.86
C ALA A 312 -16.86 -5.41 -38.61
N PRO A 313 -15.73 -5.12 -37.93
CA PRO A 313 -14.45 -4.92 -38.62
C PRO A 313 -13.92 -6.27 -39.11
N ALA A 314 -13.08 -6.24 -40.14
CA ALA A 314 -12.37 -7.44 -40.56
C ALA A 314 -11.57 -8.06 -39.40
N PRO A 315 -11.42 -9.39 -39.32
CA PRO A 315 -10.70 -10.05 -38.23
C PRO A 315 -9.28 -9.51 -38.01
N ALA A 316 -8.60 -9.12 -39.09
CA ALA A 316 -7.26 -8.54 -39.01
C ALA A 316 -7.24 -7.18 -38.28
N VAL A 317 -8.27 -6.34 -38.49
CA VAL A 317 -8.43 -5.05 -37.79
C VAL A 317 -8.69 -5.28 -36.30
N LEU A 318 -9.47 -6.32 -35.95
CA LEU A 318 -9.68 -6.70 -34.55
C LEU A 318 -8.38 -7.21 -33.91
N GLY A 319 -7.59 -8.00 -34.62
CA GLY A 319 -6.26 -8.43 -34.16
C GLY A 319 -5.34 -7.24 -33.89
N LEU A 320 -5.33 -6.25 -34.78
CA LEU A 320 -4.58 -5.01 -34.59
C LEU A 320 -5.12 -4.21 -33.40
N ALA A 321 -6.42 -4.14 -33.20
CA ALA A 321 -7.03 -3.51 -32.03
C ALA A 321 -6.60 -4.18 -30.72
N VAL A 322 -6.49 -5.51 -30.67
CA VAL A 322 -5.94 -6.22 -29.50
C VAL A 322 -4.49 -5.82 -29.26
N LEU A 323 -3.65 -5.78 -30.30
CA LEU A 323 -2.24 -5.37 -30.18
C LEU A 323 -2.09 -3.92 -29.73
N LEU A 324 -2.93 -3.01 -30.22
CA LEU A 324 -2.98 -1.62 -29.78
C LEU A 324 -3.55 -1.47 -28.35
N GLY A 325 -4.45 -2.36 -27.93
CA GLY A 325 -4.88 -2.47 -26.54
C GLY A 325 -3.74 -2.92 -25.62
N PHE A 326 -2.86 -3.79 -26.13
CA PHE A 326 -1.66 -4.24 -25.44
C PHE A 326 -0.57 -3.16 -25.35
N SER A 327 -0.55 -2.20 -26.29
CA SER A 327 0.44 -1.12 -26.35
C SER A 327 0.27 -0.02 -25.28
N GLU A 328 -0.63 -0.20 -24.32
CA GLU A 328 -0.71 0.58 -23.07
C GLU A 328 0.67 0.74 -22.38
N ARG A 329 1.57 -0.25 -22.55
CA ARG A 329 2.98 -0.16 -22.11
C ARG A 329 3.76 0.99 -22.74
N LEU A 330 3.57 1.20 -24.04
CA LEU A 330 4.28 2.21 -24.83
C LEU A 330 3.83 3.61 -24.37
N PHE A 331 2.52 3.81 -24.18
CA PHE A 331 1.99 5.07 -23.67
C PHE A 331 2.44 5.37 -22.24
N ASN A 332 2.48 4.36 -21.35
CA ASN A 332 3.02 4.55 -20.01
C ASN A 332 4.51 4.90 -20.01
N GLN A 333 5.30 4.27 -20.88
CA GLN A 333 6.73 4.59 -21.03
C GLN A 333 6.93 6.00 -21.58
N LEU A 334 6.18 6.38 -22.61
CA LEU A 334 6.20 7.74 -23.18
C LEU A 334 5.78 8.78 -22.14
N GLY A 335 4.75 8.49 -21.33
CA GLY A 335 4.34 9.35 -20.22
C GLY A 335 5.45 9.54 -19.19
N SER A 336 6.10 8.46 -18.77
CA SER A 336 7.23 8.53 -17.83
C SER A 336 8.44 9.28 -18.41
N GLN A 337 8.71 9.15 -19.71
CA GLN A 337 9.77 9.89 -20.39
C GLN A 337 9.42 11.38 -20.51
N ALA A 338 8.18 11.70 -20.87
CA ALA A 338 7.71 13.08 -20.93
C ALA A 338 7.72 13.75 -19.55
N GLU A 339 7.31 13.04 -18.50
CA GLU A 339 7.35 13.53 -17.12
C GLU A 339 8.78 13.79 -16.65
N LYS A 340 9.74 12.92 -17.01
CA LYS A 340 11.17 13.15 -16.76
C LYS A 340 11.71 14.40 -17.46
N VAL A 341 11.39 14.56 -18.75
CA VAL A 341 11.79 15.75 -19.53
C VAL A 341 11.16 17.03 -18.97
N LEU A 342 9.90 16.97 -18.54
CA LEU A 342 9.17 18.12 -17.97
C LEU A 342 9.60 18.45 -16.54
N SER A 343 10.00 17.45 -15.75
CA SER A 343 10.47 17.65 -14.37
C SER A 343 11.90 18.16 -14.30
N GLY A 344 12.60 18.26 -15.43
CA GLY A 344 13.99 18.71 -15.49
C GLY A 344 14.95 17.80 -14.72
N GLU A 345 14.59 16.52 -14.58
CA GLU A 345 15.42 15.52 -13.91
C GLU A 345 16.51 15.09 -14.90
N ASP A 346 17.58 15.88 -14.97
CA ASP A 346 18.75 15.58 -15.79
C ASP A 346 19.37 14.25 -15.30
N ASP A 347 19.27 13.22 -16.15
CA ASP A 347 19.95 11.92 -16.01
C ASP A 347 21.48 12.13 -16.05
N THR A 348 22.06 12.59 -14.95
CA THR A 348 23.48 12.34 -14.65
C THR A 348 23.62 10.94 -14.07
N GLY A 349 23.51 9.94 -14.95
CA GLY A 349 24.15 8.64 -14.77
C GLY A 349 23.21 7.44 -14.58
N SER A 350 22.66 6.89 -15.67
CA SER A 350 22.52 5.43 -15.80
C SER A 350 22.24 4.98 -17.25
N ALA A 351 23.21 5.21 -18.14
CA ALA A 351 23.24 4.56 -19.45
C ALA A 351 24.04 3.25 -19.37
N ALA A 352 23.54 2.23 -18.66
CA ALA A 352 24.07 0.86 -18.74
C ALA A 352 23.10 -0.18 -18.13
N ALA A 353 21.85 -0.24 -18.60
CA ALA A 353 20.98 -1.40 -18.36
C ALA A 353 19.91 -1.52 -19.46
N ALA A 354 20.30 -1.41 -20.73
CA ALA A 354 19.50 -1.92 -21.83
C ALA A 354 19.82 -3.42 -21.97
N GLY A 355 18.93 -4.27 -21.46
CA GLY A 355 19.01 -5.71 -21.64
C GLY A 355 18.77 -6.09 -23.09
N SER A 356 19.84 -6.47 -23.80
CA SER A 356 19.77 -7.40 -24.93
C SER A 356 19.83 -8.83 -24.39
N PRO A 357 18.96 -9.76 -24.86
CA PRO A 357 19.03 -11.15 -24.47
C PRO A 357 20.13 -11.84 -25.30
N THR A 358 21.35 -11.89 -24.78
CA THR A 358 22.42 -12.68 -25.40
C THR A 358 22.41 -14.08 -24.82
N PHE A 359 21.91 -15.03 -25.63
CA PHE A 359 22.16 -16.45 -25.48
C PHE A 359 23.67 -16.70 -25.43
N SER A 360 24.15 -17.35 -24.36
CA SER A 360 25.52 -17.85 -24.26
C SER A 360 25.52 -19.32 -24.70
N PHE A 361 26.08 -19.58 -25.89
CA PHE A 361 26.52 -20.90 -26.32
C PHE A 361 28.05 -20.84 -26.45
N ALA A 362 28.70 -21.90 -25.99
CA ALA A 362 30.15 -22.08 -25.90
C ALA A 362 30.87 -22.04 -27.26
N GLU A 363 32.14 -21.59 -27.26
CA GLU A 363 33.31 -22.09 -28.03
C GLU A 363 34.50 -21.15 -27.71
N LEU A 364 35.47 -21.52 -26.87
CA LEU A 364 36.76 -22.19 -27.19
C LEU A 364 37.83 -21.31 -27.88
N GLU A 365 38.98 -21.26 -27.21
CA GLU A 365 40.37 -21.09 -27.70
C GLU A 365 41.02 -19.70 -27.94
N ARG A 366 41.90 -19.36 -26.96
CA ARG A 366 43.37 -19.08 -27.08
C ARG A 366 43.87 -17.66 -27.49
N PRO A 367 45.17 -17.33 -27.28
CA PRO A 367 45.66 -16.66 -26.06
C PRO A 367 46.53 -15.40 -26.32
N GLY A 368 46.90 -14.69 -25.25
CA GLY A 368 48.13 -13.88 -25.20
C GLY A 368 47.94 -12.37 -24.97
N GLY A 369 48.71 -11.83 -24.04
CA GLY A 369 48.93 -10.39 -23.90
C GLY A 369 49.04 -9.90 -22.46
N ASP A 370 50.25 -10.03 -21.90
CA ASP A 370 50.67 -9.44 -20.63
C ASP A 370 50.46 -7.91 -20.59
N ALA A 371 49.99 -7.40 -19.45
CA ALA A 371 50.50 -6.16 -18.84
C ALA A 371 49.86 -5.94 -17.45
N THR A 372 50.62 -6.33 -16.42
CA THR A 372 50.81 -5.66 -15.13
C THR A 372 49.95 -4.41 -14.83
N THR A 373 49.13 -4.46 -13.77
CA THR A 373 49.04 -3.38 -12.76
C THR A 373 48.56 -3.93 -11.42
N GLN A 374 49.19 -3.41 -10.37
CA GLN A 374 49.24 -3.81 -8.97
C GLN A 374 47.89 -3.83 -8.22
N GLN A 375 47.59 -4.99 -7.63
CA GLN A 375 47.63 -5.24 -6.19
C GLN A 375 47.23 -4.08 -5.23
N HIS A 376 45.98 -4.08 -4.75
CA HIS A 376 45.70 -3.77 -3.35
C HIS A 376 44.59 -4.68 -2.80
N ALA A 377 45.03 -5.64 -2.00
CA ALA A 377 44.19 -6.59 -1.27
C ALA A 377 43.54 -5.91 -0.05
N ARG A 378 42.21 -5.99 0.04
CA ARG A 378 41.46 -5.83 1.30
C ARG A 378 40.76 -7.15 1.62
N THR A 379 41.46 -7.96 2.39
CA THR A 379 40.97 -9.20 3.01
C THR A 379 39.89 -8.86 4.05
N LYS A 380 38.66 -9.34 3.84
CA LYS A 380 37.62 -9.37 4.87
C LYS A 380 37.85 -10.58 5.79
N PRO A 381 37.75 -10.45 7.12
CA PRO A 381 37.87 -11.59 8.02
C PRO A 381 36.61 -12.47 7.92
N ARG A 382 36.87 -13.75 7.62
CA ARG A 382 35.91 -14.85 7.56
C ARG A 382 35.53 -15.22 9.01
N ARG A 383 34.32 -14.89 9.44
CA ARG A 383 33.76 -15.36 10.73
C ARG A 383 33.59 -16.88 10.68
N THR A 384 34.45 -17.60 11.40
CA THR A 384 34.30 -19.03 11.67
C THR A 384 33.21 -19.22 12.73
N TRP A 385 32.21 -20.03 12.37
CA TRP A 385 31.09 -20.42 13.21
C TRP A 385 31.55 -21.60 14.08
N VAL A 386 31.57 -21.43 15.41
CA VAL A 386 31.90 -22.50 16.37
C VAL A 386 30.57 -23.11 16.87
N PRO A 387 30.32 -24.42 16.66
CA PRO A 387 29.12 -25.06 17.19
C PRO A 387 29.28 -25.32 18.70
N ARG A 388 28.30 -24.86 19.47
CA ARG A 388 28.18 -25.03 20.93
C ARG A 388 27.84 -26.50 21.24
N ARG A 389 28.78 -27.24 21.85
CA ARG A 389 28.55 -28.58 22.40
C ARG A 389 27.46 -28.54 23.49
N ARG A 390 26.40 -29.33 23.31
CA ARG A 390 25.49 -29.79 24.37
C ARG A 390 26.28 -30.66 25.36
N ARG A 391 26.27 -30.31 26.65
CA ARG A 391 26.56 -31.27 27.73
C ARG A 391 25.25 -31.90 28.19
N GLY A 392 25.19 -33.22 28.10
CA GLY A 392 24.18 -34.03 28.74
C GLY A 392 24.52 -34.28 30.21
N THR A 393 23.45 -34.31 31.00
CA THR A 393 23.18 -35.17 32.18
C THR A 393 24.29 -36.11 32.65
N ARG A 394 24.61 -36.01 33.94
CA ARG A 394 24.43 -37.10 34.91
C ARG A 394 23.89 -36.52 36.21
#